data_AF-A0A818TCC8-F1
#
_entry.id   AF-A0A818TCC8-F1
#
_cell.length_a   1.000
_cell.length_b   1.000
_cell.length_c   1.000
_cell.angle_alpha   90.00
_cell.angle_beta   90.00
_cell.angle_gamma   90.00
#
_symmetry.space_group_name_H-M   'P 1'
#
loop_
_entity.id
_entity.type
_entity.pdbx_description
1 polymer ?
#
loop_
_entity_poly.entity_id
_entity_poly.type
_entity_poly.pdbx_seq_one_letter_code
_entity_poly.pdbx_strand_id
1 'polypeptide(L)'
;MTTANSKAQCFVCNKEKNTYNCKGCSNEFCFPHLTEYRQRIETQLEEIVNDHDQFQETIIQQKQNSNNSSLIQQINQWETNSIHRIQ
;
A
#
# COMPACT_ATOMS: atom_id res chain seq x y z
N MET A 1 -38.71 -13.95 -21.02
CA MET A 1 -38.10 -12.68 -20.56
C MET A 1 -36.96 -12.36 -21.51
N THR A 2 -37.01 -11.16 -22.08
CA THR A 2 -36.12 -10.63 -23.13
C THR A 2 -34.65 -10.70 -22.74
N THR A 3 -33.83 -11.37 -23.55
CA THR A 3 -32.37 -11.30 -23.48
C THR A 3 -31.93 -9.91 -23.91
N ALA A 4 -31.67 -9.03 -22.94
CA ALA A 4 -31.02 -7.76 -23.22
C ALA A 4 -29.61 -8.05 -23.75
N ASN A 5 -29.44 -7.94 -25.06
CA ASN A 5 -28.14 -8.02 -25.71
C ASN A 5 -27.39 -6.70 -25.42
N SER A 6 -26.99 -6.48 -24.17
CA SER A 6 -26.18 -5.34 -23.78
C SER A 6 -24.79 -5.56 -24.36
N LYS A 7 -24.57 -5.01 -25.55
CA LYS A 7 -23.25 -5.02 -26.19
C LYS A 7 -22.25 -4.43 -25.20
N ALA A 8 -21.14 -5.13 -24.99
CA ALA A 8 -20.11 -4.65 -24.08
C ALA A 8 -19.53 -3.32 -24.60
N GLN A 9 -19.53 -2.31 -23.75
CA GLN A 9 -19.07 -0.94 -24.05
C GLN A 9 -17.86 -0.64 -23.19
N CYS A 10 -16.88 0.08 -23.76
CA CYS A 10 -15.71 0.48 -22.98
C CYS A 10 -16.13 1.46 -21.88
N PHE A 11 -15.78 1.16 -20.63
CA PHE A 11 -16.06 1.96 -19.44
C PHE A 11 -15.55 3.42 -19.55
N VAL A 12 -14.46 3.65 -20.29
CA VAL A 12 -13.83 4.97 -20.41
C VAL A 12 -14.44 5.81 -21.53
N CYS A 13 -14.65 5.24 -22.72
CA CYS A 13 -15.07 6.01 -23.90
C CYS A 13 -16.49 5.71 -24.40
N ASN A 14 -17.18 4.76 -23.75
CA ASN A 14 -18.54 4.33 -24.05
C ASN A 14 -18.79 3.85 -25.49
N LYS A 15 -17.72 3.48 -26.21
CA LYS A 15 -17.83 2.98 -27.58
C LYS A 15 -18.12 1.48 -27.55
N GLU A 16 -19.11 1.05 -28.33
CA GLU A 16 -19.35 -0.35 -28.71
C GLU A 16 -18.24 -0.80 -29.66
N LYS A 17 -17.12 -1.27 -29.10
CA LYS A 17 -15.98 -1.85 -29.83
C LYS A 17 -15.72 -3.26 -29.28
N ASN A 18 -14.77 -3.99 -29.87
CA ASN A 18 -14.19 -5.17 -29.22
C ASN A 18 -13.63 -4.76 -27.84
N THR A 19 -14.39 -5.06 -26.79
CA THR A 19 -13.98 -4.82 -25.41
C THR A 19 -13.40 -6.08 -24.80
N TYR A 20 -12.62 -5.86 -23.75
CA TYR A 20 -11.98 -6.88 -22.95
C TYR A 20 -12.42 -6.68 -21.51
N ASN A 21 -12.87 -7.75 -20.89
CA ASN A 21 -13.25 -7.76 -19.49
C ASN A 21 -12.01 -7.76 -18.58
N CYS A 22 -11.90 -6.78 -17.69
CA CYS A 22 -10.97 -6.85 -16.57
C CYS A 22 -11.64 -7.56 -15.39
N LYS A 23 -11.28 -8.82 -15.13
CA LYS A 23 -11.89 -9.61 -14.04
C LYS A 23 -11.69 -9.02 -12.65
N GLY A 24 -10.57 -8.34 -12.42
CA GLY A 24 -10.26 -7.72 -11.12
C GLY A 24 -11.14 -6.51 -10.80
N CYS A 25 -11.65 -5.83 -11.82
CA CYS A 25 -12.37 -4.56 -11.67
C CYS A 25 -13.80 -4.63 -12.20
N SER A 26 -14.16 -5.78 -12.77
CA SER A 26 -15.44 -6.08 -13.40
C SER A 26 -15.88 -5.06 -14.47
N ASN A 27 -14.91 -4.37 -15.09
CA ASN A 27 -15.14 -3.34 -16.09
C ASN A 27 -14.67 -3.81 -17.48
N GLU A 28 -15.39 -3.36 -18.51
CA GLU A 28 -15.07 -3.60 -19.93
C GLU A 28 -14.21 -2.46 -20.48
N PHE A 29 -13.13 -2.78 -21.18
CA PHE A 29 -12.23 -1.78 -21.77
C PHE A 29 -11.95 -2.07 -23.24
N CYS A 30 -11.88 -1.05 -24.08
CA CYS A 30 -11.24 -1.22 -25.40
C CYS A 30 -9.72 -1.29 -25.22
N PHE A 31 -9.03 -1.93 -26.15
CA PHE A 31 -7.60 -2.24 -26.02
C PHE A 31 -6.72 -1.05 -25.57
N PRO A 32 -6.84 0.18 -26.14
CA PRO A 32 -6.03 1.32 -25.67
C PRO A 32 -6.23 1.65 -24.19
N HIS A 33 -7.49 1.79 -23.75
CA HIS A 33 -7.80 2.10 -22.35
C HIS A 33 -7.49 0.94 -21.41
N LEU A 34 -7.51 -0.31 -21.89
CA LEU A 34 -7.03 -1.45 -21.09
C LEU A 34 -5.53 -1.34 -20.82
N THR A 35 -4.75 -0.96 -21.83
CA THR A 35 -3.29 -0.77 -21.69
C THR A 35 -2.98 0.38 -20.75
N GLU A 36 -3.63 1.53 -20.92
CA GLU A 36 -3.49 2.68 -20.01
C GLU A 36 -3.90 2.31 -18.58
N TYR A 37 -4.99 1.57 -18.42
CA TYR A 37 -5.46 1.11 -17.13
C TYR A 37 -4.44 0.21 -16.43
N ARG A 38 -3.82 -0.73 -17.16
CA ARG A 38 -2.77 -1.60 -16.62
C ARG A 38 -1.53 -0.82 -16.22
N GLN A 39 -1.07 0.10 -17.06
CA GLN A 39 0.08 0.94 -16.74
C GLN A 39 -0.16 1.77 -15.47
N ARG A 40 -1.36 2.34 -15.32
CA ARG A 40 -1.73 3.05 -14.09
C ARG A 40 -1.68 2.15 -12.86
N ILE A 41 -2.19 0.91 -12.95
CA ILE A 41 -2.14 -0.05 -11.84
C ILE A 41 -0.68 -0.38 -11.49
N GLU A 42 0.17 -0.60 -12.48
CA GLU A 42 1.60 -0.87 -12.26
C GLU A 42 2.26 0.27 -11.50
N THR A 43 2.06 1.51 -11.92
CA THR A 43 2.59 2.69 -11.20
C THR A 43 2.06 2.78 -9.77
N GLN A 44 0.76 2.57 -9.55
CA GLN A 44 0.19 2.60 -8.20
C GLN A 44 0.75 1.48 -7.30
N LEU A 45 1.02 0.30 -7.87
CA LEU A 45 1.63 -0.80 -7.15
C LEU A 45 3.08 -0.48 -6.75
N GLU A 46 3.85 0.12 -7.67
CA GLU A 46 5.22 0.58 -7.39
C GLU A 46 5.25 1.60 -6.25
N GLU A 47 4.32 2.56 -6.23
CA GLU A 47 4.17 3.53 -5.14
C GLU A 47 3.89 2.84 -3.80
N ILE A 48 2.95 1.88 -3.76
CA ILE A 48 2.62 1.12 -2.54
C ILE A 48 3.83 0.32 -2.03
N VAL A 49 4.61 -0.29 -2.92
CA VAL A 49 5.81 -1.04 -2.55
C VAL A 49 6.87 -0.10 -1.95
N ASN A 50 7.10 1.06 -2.57
CA ASN A 50 8.03 2.05 -2.05
C ASN A 50 7.62 2.56 -0.66
N ASP A 51 6.33 2.88 -0.46
CA ASP A 51 5.79 3.32 0.83
C ASP A 51 5.95 2.23 1.91
N HIS A 52 5.69 0.97 1.54
CA HIS A 52 5.89 -0.18 2.42
C HIS A 52 7.35 -0.29 2.87
N ASP A 53 8.29 -0.20 1.93
CA ASP A 53 9.72 -0.35 2.21
C ASP A 53 10.23 0.80 3.09
N GLN A 54 9.82 2.04 2.80
CA GLN A 54 10.14 3.19 3.64
C GLN A 54 9.57 3.04 5.07
N PHE A 55 8.35 2.54 5.19
CA PHE A 55 7.73 2.30 6.49
C PHE A 55 8.47 1.20 7.27
N GLN A 56 8.86 0.13 6.60
CA GLN A 56 9.65 -0.96 7.19
C GLN A 56 11.02 -0.45 7.67
N GLU A 57 11.72 0.33 6.86
CA GLU A 57 12.99 0.97 7.25
C GLU A 57 12.82 1.87 8.48
N THR A 58 11.75 2.67 8.50
CA THR A 58 11.43 3.55 9.64
C THR A 58 11.22 2.74 10.92
N ILE A 59 10.50 1.63 10.86
CA ILE A 59 10.29 0.74 12.02
C ILE A 59 11.62 0.14 12.49
N ILE A 60 12.47 -0.32 11.56
CA ILE A 60 13.76 -0.90 11.90
C ILE A 60 14.65 0.12 12.61
N GLN A 61 14.73 1.34 12.07
CA GLN A 61 15.49 2.44 12.69
C GLN A 61 14.94 2.81 14.07
N GLN A 62 13.62 2.89 14.25
CA GLN A 62 13.02 3.16 15.55
C GLN A 62 13.31 2.06 16.57
N LYS A 63 13.26 0.78 16.17
CA LYS A 63 13.61 -0.34 17.05
C LYS A 63 15.07 -0.27 17.50
N GLN A 64 15.99 0.00 16.58
CA GLN A 64 17.41 0.17 16.90
C GLN A 64 17.64 1.36 17.87
N ASN A 65 16.89 2.45 17.68
CA ASN A 65 16.98 3.64 18.53
C ASN A 65 16.19 3.54 19.84
N SER A 66 15.33 2.54 20.04
CA SER A 66 14.50 2.41 21.25
C SER A 66 15.34 2.21 22.53
N ASN A 67 16.46 1.49 22.43
CA ASN A 67 17.44 1.36 23.53
C ASN A 67 18.22 2.65 23.80
N ASN A 68 18.19 3.62 22.87
CA ASN A 68 18.79 4.94 23.02
C ASN A 68 17.77 6.00 23.48
N SER A 69 16.52 5.61 23.79
CA SER A 69 15.57 6.60 24.30
C SER A 69 16.07 7.13 25.65
N SER A 70 16.16 8.46 25.76
CA SER A 70 16.62 9.12 26.99
C SER A 70 15.79 8.71 28.21
N LEU A 71 14.51 8.39 28.01
CA LEU A 71 13.61 7.90 29.06
C LEU A 71 14.03 6.53 29.58
N ILE A 72 14.32 5.56 28.70
CA ILE A 72 14.81 4.23 29.12
C ILE A 72 16.15 4.37 29.85
N GLN A 73 17.04 5.25 29.39
CA GLN A 73 18.30 5.54 30.09
C GLN A 73 18.07 6.13 31.48
N GLN A 74 17.14 7.08 31.62
CA GLN A 74 16.78 7.68 32.92
C GLN A 74 16.16 6.64 33.88
N ILE A 75 15.32 5.74 33.37
CA ILE A 75 14.73 4.64 34.16
C ILE A 75 15.85 3.71 34.67
N ASN A 76 16.77 3.29 33.79
CA ASN A 76 17.89 2.43 34.16
C ASN A 76 18.82 3.09 35.19
N GLN A 77 19.06 4.40 35.06
CA GLN A 77 19.83 5.18 36.03
C GLN A 77 19.11 5.27 37.38
N TRP A 78 17.80 5.55 37.38
CA TRP A 78 16.99 5.58 38.59
C TRP A 78 16.99 4.23 39.30
N GLU A 79 16.87 3.13 38.56
CA GLU A 79 16.90 1.77 39.09
C GLU A 79 18.25 1.47 39.75
N THR A 80 19.35 1.72 39.03
CA THR A 80 20.72 1.53 39.54
C THR A 80 20.98 2.34 40.82
N ASN A 81 20.60 3.62 40.82
CA ASN A 81 20.75 4.49 41.99
C ASN A 81 19.90 4.03 43.17
N SER A 82 18.70 3.51 42.92
CA SER A 82 17.80 3.04 43.98
C SER A 82 18.34 1.77 44.63
N ILE A 83 18.85 0.82 43.84
CA ILE A 83 19.51 -0.39 44.35
C ILE A 83 20.68 0.00 45.25
N HIS A 84 21.54 0.92 44.78
CA HIS A 84 22.70 1.37 45.56
C HIS A 84 22.32 2.04 46.89
N ARG A 85 21.20 2.76 46.95
CA ARG A 85 20.74 3.45 48.18
C ARG A 85 20.12 2.51 49.21
N ILE A 86 19.68 1.32 48.80
CA ILE A 86 19.00 0.35 49.66
C ILE A 86 19.99 -0.69 50.21
N GLN A 87 21.11 -0.94 49.52
CA GLN A 87 22.24 -1.76 50.01
C GLN A 87 23.04 -1.05 51.10
#